data_AF-A0A941XP83-F1
#
_entry.id   AF-A0A941XP83-F1
#
_cell.length_a   1.000
_cell.length_b   1.000
_cell.length_c   1.000
_cell.angle_alpha   90.00
_cell.angle_beta   90.00
_cell.angle_gamma   90.00
#
_symmetry.space_group_name_H-M   'P 1'
#
loop_
_entity.id
_entity.type
_entity.pdbx_description
1 polymer ?
#
loop_
_entity_poly.entity_id
_entity_poly.type
_entity_poly.pdbx_seq_one_letter_code
_entity_poly.pdbx_strand_id
1 'polypeptide(L)'
;MGNKKRTVKTVWLCAIASILALVSVAVIYGDVLLYTLYAQQKQSKDDSAGALPLPVLRATHTPGLTSAPTADLTPAPEPTRAPAFGDIQNVNFPEEDTGAGADYSYQSDELRIAVNKVQEFGVTYYVADIWMRNISCFRTAFSSGKYRGKRESPEKISRDNGAVLAVNGDFLGGLAIRNGVKYSVATERAVEPTPTPTLTPTPTPTLTP
;
A
#
# COMPACT_ATOMS: atom_id res chain seq x y z
N MET A 1 46.26 -1.25 61.72
CA MET A 1 45.84 -0.48 60.52
C MET A 1 45.25 -1.34 59.38
N GLY A 2 44.87 -2.61 59.59
CA GLY A 2 44.52 -3.55 58.49
C GLY A 2 43.03 -3.71 58.15
N ASN A 3 42.10 -3.45 59.08
CA ASN A 3 40.67 -3.75 58.86
C ASN A 3 39.96 -2.74 57.95
N LYS A 4 40.28 -1.44 58.05
CA LYS A 4 39.62 -0.38 57.27
C LYS A 4 39.81 -0.55 55.75
N LYS A 5 40.97 -1.06 55.30
CA LYS A 5 41.25 -1.34 53.88
C LYS A 5 40.53 -2.60 53.36
N ARG A 6 40.24 -3.60 54.21
CA ARG A 6 39.48 -4.80 53.80
C ARG A 6 38.00 -4.47 53.61
N THR A 7 37.40 -3.72 54.54
CA THR A 7 35.98 -3.33 54.46
C THR A 7 35.67 -2.50 53.22
N VAL A 8 36.55 -1.57 52.82
CA VAL A 8 36.39 -0.77 51.59
C VAL A 8 36.43 -1.64 50.33
N LYS A 9 37.32 -2.65 50.27
CA LYS A 9 37.37 -3.60 49.15
C LYS A 9 36.11 -4.45 49.06
N THR A 10 35.57 -4.91 50.18
CA THR A 10 34.33 -5.70 50.21
C THR A 10 33.13 -4.88 49.75
N VAL A 11 33.02 -3.62 50.20
CA VAL A 11 31.96 -2.70 49.75
C VAL A 11 32.06 -2.41 48.24
N TRP A 12 33.28 -2.21 47.73
CA TRP A 12 33.51 -1.98 46.30
C TRP A 12 33.17 -3.20 45.45
N LEU A 13 33.51 -4.41 45.90
CA LEU A 13 33.13 -5.66 45.24
C LEU A 13 31.62 -5.87 45.21
N CYS A 14 30.90 -5.57 46.30
CA CYS A 14 29.44 -5.63 46.33
C CYS A 14 28.80 -4.64 45.35
N ALA A 15 29.32 -3.41 45.27
CA ALA A 15 28.82 -2.42 44.32
C ALA A 15 28.98 -2.86 42.86
N ILE A 16 30.11 -3.45 42.50
CA ILE A 16 30.33 -4.00 41.15
C ILE A 16 29.36 -5.14 40.86
N ALA A 17 29.15 -6.06 41.81
CA ALA A 17 28.21 -7.16 41.64
C ALA A 17 26.76 -6.68 41.44
N SER A 18 26.33 -5.65 42.18
CA SER A 18 25.01 -5.04 42.01
C SER A 18 24.85 -4.37 40.64
N ILE A 19 25.88 -3.69 40.13
CA ILE A 19 25.87 -3.08 38.79
C ILE A 19 25.77 -4.17 37.71
N LEU A 20 26.57 -5.25 37.83
CA LEU A 20 26.52 -6.36 36.87
C LEU A 20 25.15 -7.06 36.87
N ALA A 21 24.52 -7.21 38.04
CA ALA A 21 23.17 -7.75 38.15
C ALA A 21 22.12 -6.84 37.46
N LEU A 22 22.22 -5.52 37.63
CA LEU A 22 21.32 -4.58 36.96
C LEU A 22 21.49 -4.58 35.44
N VAL A 23 22.74 -4.65 34.95
CA VAL A 23 23.02 -4.73 33.51
C VAL A 23 22.47 -6.02 32.91
N SER A 24 22.63 -7.16 33.61
CA SER A 24 22.08 -8.43 33.13
C SER A 24 20.55 -8.44 33.10
N VAL A 25 19.88 -7.85 34.10
CA VAL A 25 18.42 -7.65 34.06
C VAL A 25 18.00 -6.76 32.89
N ALA A 26 18.73 -5.67 32.60
CA ALA A 26 18.43 -4.79 31.48
C ALA A 26 18.59 -5.49 30.12
N VAL A 27 19.62 -6.34 29.97
CA VAL A 27 19.82 -7.15 28.75
C VAL A 27 18.69 -8.15 28.58
N ILE A 28 18.32 -8.88 29.63
CA ILE A 28 17.19 -9.83 29.59
C ILE A 28 15.89 -9.12 29.24
N TYR A 29 15.63 -7.96 29.84
CA TYR A 29 14.45 -7.16 29.52
C TYR A 29 14.45 -6.69 28.07
N GLY A 30 15.60 -6.24 27.56
CA GLY A 30 15.77 -5.86 26.15
C GLY A 30 15.51 -7.02 25.20
N ASP A 31 16.00 -8.22 25.53
CA ASP A 31 15.83 -9.42 24.71
C ASP A 31 14.36 -9.90 24.70
N VAL A 32 13.68 -9.87 25.86
CA VAL A 32 12.24 -10.16 25.96
C VAL A 32 11.43 -9.13 25.18
N LEU A 33 11.73 -7.83 25.31
CA LEU A 33 11.04 -6.78 24.58
C LEU A 33 11.23 -6.96 23.07
N LEU A 34 12.47 -7.23 22.62
CA LEU A 34 12.77 -7.46 21.21
C LEU A 34 12.06 -8.71 20.67
N TYR A 35 12.02 -9.79 21.45
CA TYR A 35 11.29 -11.00 21.11
C TYR A 35 9.79 -10.73 20.95
N THR A 36 9.19 -9.98 21.87
CA THR A 36 7.76 -9.64 21.78
C THR A 36 7.44 -8.79 20.55
N LEU A 37 8.27 -7.79 20.24
CA LEU A 37 8.12 -6.98 19.03
C LEU A 37 8.27 -7.82 17.76
N TYR A 38 9.23 -8.74 17.74
CA TYR A 38 9.45 -9.64 16.60
C TYR A 38 8.26 -10.60 16.39
N ALA A 39 7.72 -11.17 17.46
CA ALA A 39 6.57 -12.05 17.40
C ALA A 39 5.32 -11.34 16.84
N GLN A 40 5.09 -10.09 17.25
CA GLN A 40 4.00 -9.26 16.73
C GLN A 40 4.15 -9.00 15.22
N GLN A 41 5.36 -8.64 14.76
CA GLN A 41 5.61 -8.42 13.33
C GLN A 41 5.39 -9.67 12.48
N LYS A 42 5.79 -10.84 13.00
CA LYS A 42 5.59 -12.11 12.31
C LYS A 42 4.10 -12.40 12.14
N GLN A 43 3.31 -12.22 13.19
CA GLN A 43 1.85 -12.42 13.14
C GLN A 43 1.20 -11.48 12.12
N SER A 44 1.54 -10.19 12.12
CA SER A 44 0.99 -9.23 11.14
C SER A 44 1.33 -9.59 9.69
N LYS A 45 2.51 -10.18 9.46
CA LYS A 45 2.91 -10.67 8.13
C LYS A 45 2.10 -11.90 7.70
N ASP A 46 1.89 -12.84 8.62
CA ASP A 46 1.12 -14.05 8.36
C ASP A 46 -0.37 -13.72 8.13
N ASP A 47 -0.93 -12.77 8.90
CA ASP A 47 -2.30 -12.26 8.72
C ASP A 47 -2.46 -11.52 7.38
N SER A 48 -1.45 -10.75 6.97
CA SER A 48 -1.43 -10.09 5.65
C SER A 48 -1.30 -11.08 4.49
N ALA A 49 -0.64 -12.22 4.70
CA ALA A 49 -0.51 -13.29 3.71
C ALA A 49 -1.80 -14.14 3.58
N GLY A 50 -2.64 -14.16 4.62
CA GLY A 50 -3.94 -14.82 4.64
C GLY A 50 -5.11 -13.96 4.12
N ALA A 51 -4.87 -12.68 3.82
CA ALA A 51 -5.88 -11.83 3.21
C ALA A 51 -6.29 -12.40 1.84
N LEU A 52 -7.60 -12.57 1.64
CA LEU A 52 -8.19 -13.04 0.39
C LEU A 52 -7.62 -12.26 -0.80
N PRO A 53 -7.39 -12.89 -1.97
CA PRO A 53 -6.87 -12.18 -3.13
C PRO A 53 -7.76 -10.97 -3.42
N LEU A 54 -7.14 -9.78 -3.41
CA LEU A 54 -7.82 -8.55 -3.84
C LEU A 54 -8.46 -8.83 -5.21
N PRO A 55 -9.70 -8.35 -5.46
CA PRO A 55 -10.32 -8.51 -6.76
C PRO A 55 -9.41 -7.88 -7.82
N VAL A 56 -8.77 -8.73 -8.62
CA VAL A 56 -8.05 -8.28 -9.81
C VAL A 56 -9.12 -7.77 -10.77
N LEU A 57 -9.17 -6.46 -10.97
CA LEU A 57 -9.98 -5.86 -12.04
C LEU A 57 -9.49 -6.43 -13.37
N ARG A 58 -10.20 -7.42 -13.90
CA ARG A 58 -10.03 -7.92 -15.26
C ARG A 58 -10.74 -6.94 -16.18
N ALA A 59 -10.00 -6.27 -17.05
CA ALA A 59 -10.60 -5.57 -18.18
C ALA A 59 -11.16 -6.62 -19.15
N THR A 60 -12.45 -6.91 -19.06
CA THR A 60 -13.17 -7.64 -20.11
C THR A 60 -13.45 -6.68 -21.26
N HIS A 61 -12.55 -6.67 -22.25
CA HIS A 61 -12.89 -6.16 -23.58
C HIS A 61 -13.66 -7.24 -24.33
N THR A 62 -14.98 -7.11 -24.40
CA THR A 62 -15.81 -7.84 -25.37
C THR A 62 -16.20 -6.84 -26.47
N PRO A 63 -15.65 -6.98 -27.70
CA PRO A 63 -16.17 -6.25 -28.84
C PRO A 63 -17.47 -6.95 -29.27
N GLY A 64 -18.60 -6.39 -28.84
CA GLY A 64 -19.93 -6.89 -29.19
C GLY A 64 -20.81 -5.73 -29.66
N LEU A 65 -20.78 -5.46 -30.97
CA LEU A 65 -21.91 -4.82 -31.64
C LEU A 65 -23.12 -5.75 -31.45
N THR A 66 -24.25 -5.23 -30.93
CA THR A 66 -25.65 -5.48 -31.38
C THR A 66 -26.66 -5.00 -30.32
N SER A 67 -27.49 -4.04 -30.75
CA SER A 67 -28.86 -3.67 -30.34
C SER A 67 -29.19 -3.38 -28.86
N ALA A 68 -29.44 -2.10 -28.61
CA ALA A 68 -29.95 -1.51 -27.37
C ALA A 68 -31.33 -2.05 -26.95
N PRO A 69 -31.59 -2.25 -25.64
CA PRO A 69 -32.93 -2.15 -25.10
C PRO A 69 -33.27 -0.67 -24.82
N THR A 70 -34.46 -0.25 -25.21
CA THR A 70 -35.03 1.07 -24.86
C THR A 70 -35.10 1.20 -23.34
N ALA A 71 -34.08 1.84 -22.76
CA ALA A 71 -34.08 2.27 -21.37
C ALA A 71 -34.75 3.64 -21.27
N ASP A 72 -35.65 3.74 -20.30
CA ASP A 72 -36.33 4.94 -19.84
C ASP A 72 -35.34 6.11 -19.73
N LEU A 73 -35.64 7.22 -20.42
CA LEU A 73 -34.75 8.36 -20.57
C LEU A 73 -34.69 9.16 -19.26
N THR A 74 -33.91 8.69 -18.29
CA THR A 74 -33.29 9.60 -17.32
C THR A 74 -32.23 10.40 -18.09
N PRO A 75 -32.33 11.73 -18.22
CA PRO A 75 -31.33 12.50 -18.93
C PRO A 75 -29.97 12.26 -18.27
N ALA A 76 -28.98 11.88 -19.08
CA ALA A 76 -27.59 11.86 -18.64
C ALA A 76 -27.27 13.23 -18.02
N PRO A 77 -26.59 13.29 -16.85
CA PRO A 77 -26.26 14.56 -16.23
C PRO A 77 -25.55 15.44 -17.27
N GLU A 78 -26.09 16.62 -17.52
CA GLU A 78 -25.48 17.58 -18.42
C GLU A 78 -24.08 17.91 -17.88
N PRO A 79 -23.02 17.83 -18.71
CA PRO A 79 -21.67 18.00 -18.19
C PRO A 79 -21.49 19.41 -17.62
N THR A 80 -21.13 19.50 -16.34
CA THR A 80 -20.90 20.75 -15.59
C THR A 80 -19.85 21.67 -16.23
N ARG A 81 -19.05 21.17 -17.18
CA ARG A 81 -18.08 21.93 -17.99
C ARG A 81 -17.89 21.29 -19.36
N ALA A 82 -17.55 22.10 -20.37
CA ALA A 82 -17.04 21.62 -21.65
C ALA A 82 -15.92 20.57 -21.48
N PRO A 83 -15.93 19.49 -22.29
CA PRO A 83 -14.88 18.47 -22.25
C PRO A 83 -13.50 19.05 -22.57
N ALA A 84 -12.49 18.67 -21.78
CA ALA A 84 -11.09 18.99 -21.99
C ALA A 84 -10.28 17.76 -22.40
N PHE A 85 -9.12 18.00 -23.03
CA PHE A 85 -8.19 16.90 -23.34
C PHE A 85 -7.73 16.21 -22.05
N GLY A 86 -7.78 14.89 -22.05
CA GLY A 86 -7.47 14.08 -20.88
C GLY A 86 -8.65 13.85 -19.93
N ASP A 87 -9.84 14.39 -20.23
CA ASP A 87 -11.04 14.08 -19.47
C ASP A 87 -11.39 12.58 -19.61
N ILE A 88 -11.54 11.94 -18.46
CA ILE A 88 -11.86 10.53 -18.34
C ILE A 88 -13.36 10.39 -18.60
N GLN A 89 -13.70 9.59 -19.61
CA GLN A 89 -15.08 9.38 -20.02
C GLN A 89 -15.84 8.53 -18.99
N ASN A 90 -17.13 8.81 -18.83
CA ASN A 90 -18.03 8.06 -17.93
C ASN A 90 -17.60 8.03 -16.45
N VAL A 91 -16.88 9.06 -15.99
CA VAL A 91 -16.57 9.22 -14.55
C VAL A 91 -17.64 10.09 -13.91
N ASN A 92 -18.23 9.58 -12.83
CA ASN A 92 -19.03 10.40 -11.92
C ASN A 92 -18.08 11.20 -11.02
N PHE A 93 -17.85 12.46 -11.36
CA PHE A 93 -17.09 13.37 -10.52
C PHE A 93 -18.08 14.09 -9.60
N PRO A 94 -17.93 13.96 -8.27
CA PRO A 94 -18.84 14.61 -7.31
C PRO A 94 -18.93 16.12 -7.57
N GLU A 95 -20.05 16.73 -7.18
CA GLU A 95 -20.19 18.19 -7.17
C GLU A 95 -19.97 18.75 -5.76
N GLU A 96 -20.28 17.95 -4.75
CA GLU A 96 -20.10 18.18 -3.33
C GLU A 96 -18.65 18.07 -2.83
N ASP A 97 -18.35 18.70 -1.68
CA ASP A 97 -17.06 18.55 -1.01
C ASP A 97 -16.90 17.13 -0.46
N THR A 98 -16.10 16.32 -1.16
CA THR A 98 -15.81 14.93 -0.78
C THR A 98 -14.86 14.81 0.42
N GLY A 99 -14.27 15.92 0.84
CA GLY A 99 -13.32 15.99 1.96
C GLY A 99 -13.97 16.30 3.29
N ALA A 100 -15.30 16.45 3.33
CA ALA A 100 -16.04 16.74 4.56
C ALA A 100 -15.79 15.63 5.60
N GLY A 101 -15.16 16.00 6.72
CA GLY A 101 -14.83 15.07 7.82
C GLY A 101 -13.52 14.31 7.67
N ALA A 102 -12.74 14.55 6.61
CA ALA A 102 -11.41 13.96 6.45
C ALA A 102 -10.33 14.72 7.24
N ASP A 103 -9.26 14.03 7.65
CA ASP A 103 -8.12 14.65 8.33
C ASP A 103 -7.34 15.62 7.42
N TYR A 104 -7.25 15.28 6.13
CA TYR A 104 -6.68 16.13 5.09
C TYR A 104 -7.54 16.09 3.85
N SER A 105 -7.70 17.22 3.16
CA SER A 105 -8.46 17.28 1.92
C SER A 105 -7.85 18.24 0.91
N TYR A 106 -8.15 17.99 -0.36
CA TYR A 106 -7.87 18.88 -1.47
C TYR A 106 -9.05 18.86 -2.42
N GLN A 107 -9.53 20.05 -2.81
CA GLN A 107 -10.71 20.20 -3.66
C GLN A 107 -10.39 21.10 -4.85
N SER A 108 -10.64 20.59 -6.06
CA SER A 108 -10.66 21.38 -7.28
C SER A 108 -11.72 20.86 -8.25
N ASP A 109 -11.85 21.55 -9.39
CA ASP A 109 -12.74 21.15 -10.49
C ASP A 109 -12.26 19.88 -11.20
N GLU A 110 -11.02 19.43 -10.97
CA GLU A 110 -10.39 18.31 -11.70
C GLU A 110 -10.00 17.14 -10.80
N LEU A 111 -9.72 17.42 -9.53
CA LEU A 111 -9.15 16.48 -8.57
C LEU A 111 -9.72 16.78 -7.19
N ARG A 112 -10.26 15.75 -6.55
CA ARG A 112 -10.69 15.79 -5.16
C ARG A 112 -10.03 14.66 -4.40
N ILE A 113 -9.51 14.96 -3.22
CA ILE A 113 -8.80 14.02 -2.37
C ILE A 113 -9.32 14.18 -0.95
N ALA A 114 -9.68 13.06 -0.33
CA ALA A 114 -9.96 12.97 1.09
C ALA A 114 -9.00 11.95 1.71
N VAL A 115 -8.28 12.32 2.77
CA VAL A 115 -7.34 11.43 3.45
C VAL A 115 -7.74 11.27 4.90
N ASN A 116 -7.89 10.03 5.33
CA ASN A 116 -8.19 9.65 6.71
C ASN A 116 -7.01 8.89 7.31
N LYS A 117 -6.60 9.28 8.51
CA LYS A 117 -5.60 8.60 9.32
C LYS A 117 -6.30 7.62 10.27
N VAL A 118 -5.94 6.36 10.19
CA VAL A 118 -6.43 5.33 11.10
C VAL A 118 -5.30 4.88 12.02
N GLN A 119 -5.61 4.79 13.32
CA GLN A 119 -4.69 4.35 14.37
C GLN A 119 -5.36 3.29 15.24
N GLU A 120 -5.19 2.02 14.86
CA GLU A 120 -5.85 0.88 15.51
C GLU A 120 -4.86 -0.27 15.65
N PHE A 121 -4.98 -1.04 16.74
CA PHE A 121 -4.14 -2.21 17.02
C PHE A 121 -2.62 -1.94 16.92
N GLY A 122 -2.18 -0.72 17.25
CA GLY A 122 -0.77 -0.32 17.17
C GLY A 122 -0.26 -0.02 15.76
N VAL A 123 -1.13 -0.02 14.75
CA VAL A 123 -0.80 0.31 13.35
C VAL A 123 -1.33 1.70 13.03
N THR A 124 -0.53 2.50 12.31
CA THR A 124 -0.96 3.77 11.71
C THR A 124 -0.96 3.64 10.19
N TYR A 125 -2.09 3.87 9.55
CA TYR A 125 -2.20 3.92 8.10
C TYR A 125 -3.05 5.10 7.64
N TYR A 126 -2.96 5.43 6.36
CA TYR A 126 -3.72 6.49 5.73
C TYR A 126 -4.51 5.91 4.56
N VAL A 127 -5.79 6.26 4.47
CA VAL A 127 -6.65 5.92 3.34
C VAL A 127 -6.93 7.19 2.57
N ALA A 128 -6.63 7.19 1.27
CA ALA A 128 -6.89 8.32 0.39
C ALA A 128 -7.96 7.94 -0.63
N ASP A 129 -9.12 8.58 -0.52
CA ASP A 129 -10.16 8.54 -1.53
C ASP A 129 -9.88 9.63 -2.57
N ILE A 130 -9.79 9.24 -3.85
CA ILE A 130 -9.36 10.12 -4.94
C ILE A 130 -10.41 10.09 -6.04
N TRP A 131 -11.03 11.24 -6.28
CA TRP A 131 -11.88 11.48 -7.44
C TRP A 131 -11.08 12.33 -8.43
N MET A 132 -11.01 11.85 -9.66
CA MET A 132 -10.25 12.50 -10.71
C MET A 132 -11.05 12.42 -11.99
N ARG A 133 -11.30 13.58 -12.62
CA ARG A 133 -11.98 13.62 -13.90
C ARG A 133 -11.05 13.87 -15.07
N ASN A 134 -9.85 14.40 -14.85
CA ASN A 134 -8.85 14.59 -15.90
C ASN A 134 -7.55 13.85 -15.56
N ILE A 135 -7.10 12.98 -16.47
CA ILE A 135 -5.93 12.11 -16.29
C ILE A 135 -4.61 12.88 -16.10
N SER A 136 -4.55 14.15 -16.49
CA SER A 136 -3.38 15.01 -16.30
C SER A 136 -3.04 15.25 -14.83
N CYS A 137 -3.99 15.00 -13.93
CA CYS A 137 -3.80 15.04 -12.47
C CYS A 137 -3.04 13.81 -11.94
N PHE A 138 -3.01 12.69 -12.67
CA PHE A 138 -2.26 11.50 -12.30
C PHE A 138 -0.91 11.47 -13.00
N ARG A 139 0.16 11.62 -12.23
CA ARG A 139 1.53 11.67 -12.75
C ARG A 139 2.41 10.72 -11.97
N THR A 140 3.30 10.03 -12.68
CA THR A 140 4.43 9.36 -12.03
C THR A 140 5.57 10.36 -11.84
N ALA A 141 6.63 10.02 -11.12
CA ALA A 141 7.88 10.77 -11.07
C ALA A 141 9.07 9.80 -10.87
N PHE A 142 10.21 10.12 -11.48
CA PHE A 142 11.45 9.40 -11.19
C PHE A 142 12.25 10.13 -10.12
N SER A 143 12.99 9.37 -9.32
CA SER A 143 14.02 9.97 -8.48
C SER A 143 15.07 10.66 -9.35
N SER A 144 15.54 11.82 -8.89
CA SER A 144 16.45 12.70 -9.61
C SER A 144 15.96 13.11 -11.01
N GLY A 145 14.66 12.99 -11.29
CA GLY A 145 14.05 13.32 -12.58
C GLY A 145 14.44 12.40 -13.75
N LYS A 146 15.10 11.26 -13.50
CA LYS A 146 15.55 10.35 -14.56
C LYS A 146 15.38 8.88 -14.20
N TYR A 147 15.18 8.05 -15.22
CA TYR A 147 15.09 6.61 -15.03
C TYR A 147 16.38 6.05 -14.39
N ARG A 148 16.22 5.21 -13.36
CA ARG A 148 17.31 4.71 -12.50
C ARG A 148 18.14 5.85 -11.87
N GLY A 149 17.45 6.85 -11.31
CA GLY A 149 18.04 7.93 -10.55
C GLY A 149 18.63 7.49 -9.20
N LYS A 150 19.01 8.47 -8.38
CA LYS A 150 19.55 8.20 -7.03
C LYS A 150 18.41 7.85 -6.07
N ARG A 151 18.73 7.32 -4.88
CA ARG A 151 17.75 7.17 -3.82
C ARG A 151 17.33 8.56 -3.33
N GLU A 152 16.02 8.83 -3.32
CA GLU A 152 15.42 10.07 -2.81
C GLU A 152 14.19 9.74 -1.98
N SER A 153 13.86 10.59 -1.01
CA SER A 153 12.62 10.43 -0.23
C SER A 153 11.40 10.79 -1.09
N PRO A 154 10.24 10.12 -0.87
CA PRO A 154 8.99 10.51 -1.51
C PRO A 154 8.62 11.99 -1.27
N GLU A 155 8.94 12.54 -0.09
CA GLU A 155 8.73 13.95 0.24
C GLU A 155 9.53 14.91 -0.66
N LYS A 156 10.79 14.58 -0.97
CA LYS A 156 11.59 15.40 -1.89
C LYS A 156 11.01 15.33 -3.30
N ILE A 157 10.71 14.12 -3.77
CA ILE A 157 10.16 13.90 -5.11
C ILE A 157 8.82 14.61 -5.25
N SER A 158 7.95 14.57 -4.23
CA SER A 158 6.65 15.24 -4.25
C SER A 158 6.80 16.76 -4.34
N ARG A 159 7.70 17.34 -3.53
CA ARG A 159 8.00 18.78 -3.54
C ARG A 159 8.56 19.25 -4.89
N ASP A 160 9.53 18.51 -5.44
CA ASP A 160 10.16 18.84 -6.72
C ASP A 160 9.16 18.82 -7.89
N ASN A 161 8.05 18.09 -7.76
CA ASN A 161 7.01 17.97 -8.78
C ASN A 161 5.72 18.74 -8.44
N GLY A 162 5.67 19.48 -7.32
CA GLY A 162 4.47 20.19 -6.89
C GLY A 162 3.26 19.27 -6.67
N ALA A 163 3.47 18.06 -6.17
CA ALA A 163 2.40 17.09 -5.98
C ALA A 163 1.51 17.46 -4.78
N VAL A 164 0.19 17.37 -4.97
CA VAL A 164 -0.81 17.51 -3.89
C VAL A 164 -0.76 16.29 -2.96
N LEU A 165 -0.67 15.10 -3.53
CA LEU A 165 -0.49 13.82 -2.85
C LEU A 165 0.52 12.97 -3.62
N ALA A 166 1.39 12.26 -2.92
CA ALA A 166 2.33 11.35 -3.53
C ALA A 166 2.52 10.09 -2.67
N VAL A 167 2.62 8.95 -3.34
CA VAL A 167 2.98 7.65 -2.75
C VAL A 167 4.14 7.06 -3.54
N ASN A 168 4.94 6.20 -2.90
CA ASN A 168 5.98 5.47 -3.62
C ASN A 168 5.36 4.52 -4.64
N GLY A 169 6.05 4.33 -5.76
CA GLY A 169 5.65 3.39 -6.80
C GLY A 169 6.31 2.02 -6.66
N ASP A 170 6.43 1.36 -7.81
CA ASP A 170 6.99 0.02 -7.98
C ASP A 170 8.46 -0.10 -7.50
N PHE A 171 8.88 -1.34 -7.29
CA PHE A 171 10.28 -1.69 -7.10
C PHE A 171 11.09 -1.43 -8.37
N LEU A 172 12.35 -1.08 -8.19
CA LEU A 172 13.27 -0.84 -9.29
C LEU A 172 13.52 -2.15 -10.07
N GLY A 173 12.80 -2.35 -11.18
CA GLY A 173 12.92 -3.52 -12.04
C GLY A 173 11.61 -4.02 -12.67
N GLY A 174 10.44 -3.55 -12.20
CA GLY A 174 9.18 -3.85 -12.88
C GLY A 174 8.94 -2.98 -14.12
N LEU A 175 7.76 -3.12 -14.74
CA LEU A 175 7.39 -2.42 -15.97
C LEU A 175 7.25 -0.91 -15.73
N ALA A 176 8.04 -0.10 -16.44
CA ALA A 176 7.95 1.35 -16.38
C ALA A 176 7.64 1.94 -17.77
N ILE A 177 6.47 2.55 -17.90
CA ILE A 177 6.06 3.33 -19.05
C ILE A 177 5.64 4.72 -18.55
N ARG A 178 6.16 5.78 -19.17
CA ARG A 178 5.82 7.16 -18.84
C ARG A 178 5.73 7.99 -20.11
N ASN A 179 4.62 8.72 -20.27
CA ASN A 179 4.38 9.61 -21.42
C ASN A 179 4.63 8.91 -22.77
N GLY A 180 4.18 7.66 -22.90
CA GLY A 180 4.38 6.84 -24.10
C GLY A 180 5.78 6.23 -24.27
N VAL A 181 6.73 6.52 -23.39
CA VAL A 181 8.10 5.97 -23.45
C VAL A 181 8.23 4.76 -22.53
N LYS A 182 8.71 3.64 -23.07
CA LYS A 182 9.04 2.42 -22.32
C LYS A 182 10.46 2.49 -21.77
N TYR A 183 10.60 2.30 -20.46
CA TYR A 183 11.89 2.34 -19.74
C TYR A 183 12.37 0.96 -19.26
N SER A 184 11.46 0.01 -19.03
CA SER A 184 11.77 -1.38 -18.64
C SER A 184 10.70 -2.35 -19.12
N VAL A 185 11.01 -3.64 -19.04
CA VAL A 185 10.06 -4.74 -19.17
C VAL A 185 9.98 -5.48 -17.84
N ALA A 186 8.80 -5.96 -17.46
CA ALA A 186 8.69 -6.87 -16.33
C ALA A 186 9.40 -8.18 -16.69
N THR A 187 10.33 -8.65 -15.87
CA THR A 187 10.85 -10.01 -15.98
C THR A 187 9.73 -10.97 -15.58
N GLU A 188 9.25 -11.77 -16.53
CA GLU A 188 8.36 -12.88 -16.21
C GLU A 188 9.07 -13.80 -15.21
N ARG A 189 8.51 -13.95 -14.01
CA ARG A 189 8.85 -15.12 -13.19
C ARG A 189 8.27 -16.31 -13.94
N ALA A 190 9.11 -17.27 -14.32
CA ALA A 190 8.66 -18.53 -14.87
C ALA A 190 7.67 -19.15 -13.88
N VAL A 191 6.37 -19.09 -14.22
CA VAL A 191 5.35 -19.84 -13.52
C VAL A 191 5.53 -21.28 -14.00
N GLU A 192 5.98 -22.17 -13.12
CA GLU A 192 5.93 -23.60 -13.41
C GLU A 192 4.50 -23.93 -13.84
N PRO A 193 4.28 -24.62 -14.98
CA PRO A 193 2.95 -24.92 -15.46
C PRO A 193 2.21 -25.70 -14.38
N THR A 194 1.07 -25.17 -13.95
CA THR A 194 0.17 -25.86 -13.01
C THR A 194 -0.17 -27.24 -13.59
N PRO A 195 0.03 -28.35 -12.86
CA PRO A 195 -0.26 -29.68 -13.38
C PRO A 195 -1.75 -29.76 -13.74
N THR A 196 -2.04 -30.18 -14.97
CA THR A 196 -3.40 -30.37 -15.47
C THR A 196 -4.15 -31.33 -14.55
N PRO A 197 -5.30 -30.95 -13.96
CA PRO A 197 -6.07 -31.86 -13.13
C PRO A 197 -6.59 -33.02 -13.98
N THR A 198 -6.27 -34.25 -13.58
CA THR A 198 -6.81 -35.46 -14.19
C THR A 198 -8.30 -35.54 -13.92
N LEU A 199 -9.13 -35.50 -14.96
CA LEU A 199 -10.58 -35.65 -14.83
C LEU A 199 -10.90 -37.03 -14.24
N THR A 200 -11.55 -37.05 -13.07
CA THR A 200 -12.08 -38.28 -12.48
C THR A 200 -13.36 -38.65 -13.23
N PRO A 201 -13.55 -39.91 -13.69
CA PRO A 201 -14.76 -40.31 -14.41
C PRO A 201 -16.00 -40.17 -13.51
N THR A 202 -17.01 -39.48 -14.04
CA THR A 202 -18.31 -39.28 -13.37
C THR A 202 -19.01 -40.63 -13.14
N PRO A 203 -19.48 -40.96 -11.92
CA PRO A 203 -20.25 -42.18 -11.69
C PRO A 203 -21.61 -42.11 -12.39
N THR A 204 -21.95 -43.16 -13.14
CA THR A 204 -23.24 -43.32 -13.82
C THR A 204 -24.38 -43.34 -12.81
N PRO A 205 -25.44 -42.53 -12.95
CA PRO A 205 -26.57 -42.56 -12.03
C PRO A 205 -27.35 -43.87 -12.18
N THR A 206 -27.47 -44.61 -11.07
CA THR A 206 -28.33 -45.80 -10.97
C THR A 206 -29.79 -45.36 -10.90
N LEU A 207 -30.56 -45.62 -11.97
CA LEU A 207 -32.02 -45.53 -11.92
C LEU A 207 -32.55 -46.69 -11.07
N THR A 208 -33.20 -46.36 -9.96
CA THR A 208 -33.91 -47.33 -9.11
C THR A 208 -35.40 -47.25 -9.46
N PRO A 209 -36.11 -48.40 -9.58
CA PRO A 209 -37.45 -48.49 -10.21
C PRO A 209 -38.56 -47.73 -9.49
#